data_AF-A0A1X7HBS4-F1
#
_entry.id   AF-A0A1X7HBS4-F1
#
_cell.length_a   1.000
_cell.length_b   1.000
_cell.length_c   1.000
_cell.angle_alpha   90.00
_cell.angle_beta   90.00
_cell.angle_gamma   90.00
#
_symmetry.space_group_name_H-M   'P 1'
#
loop_
_entity.id
_entity.type
_entity.pdbx_description
1 polymer ?
#
loop_
_entity_poly.entity_id
_entity_poly.type
_entity_poly.pdbx_seq_one_letter_code
_entity_poly.pdbx_strand_id
1 'polypeptide(L)'
;MIKQLLLLLFASVALAGCDAFSSEPTYSGISVEGMNYTPFNLDRFTIRDKYGNRASGGGDLMPGAGAGSLSCCYKLKGTDFTVDWEVYDADEAIKAIDSQKPIQTIHKVTQVHFPKTKISGGAGDVVLAVHFYPDYHVEFEFRNDLSGSRIVYADVAYWFETKYGKMVNSDDLDEATAFRRTARVASQGWLKYKLTDTADLEQYVYYTLLVSPKFDEHPAVQRILQETKGKPGAFGVAMQKLPDTVIQEIKSNHFEHMLTGAEHG
;
A
#
# COMPACT_ATOMS: atom_id res chain seq x y z
N MET A 1 13.75 -59.98 30.15
CA MET A 1 12.61 -59.61 29.26
C MET A 1 12.07 -58.20 29.54
N ILE A 2 11.90 -57.76 30.79
CA ILE A 2 11.38 -56.41 31.13
C ILE A 2 12.33 -55.25 30.69
N LYS A 3 13.65 -55.43 30.78
CA LYS A 3 14.63 -54.39 30.37
C LYS A 3 14.66 -54.11 28.85
N GLN A 4 14.34 -55.09 28.01
CA GLN A 4 14.28 -54.89 26.55
C GLN A 4 12.98 -54.20 26.12
N LEU A 5 11.88 -54.41 26.86
CA LEU A 5 10.60 -53.76 26.59
C LEU A 5 10.65 -52.25 26.91
N LEU A 6 11.38 -51.85 27.95
CA LEU A 6 11.57 -50.45 28.35
C LEU A 6 12.43 -49.64 27.36
N LEU A 7 13.43 -50.27 26.73
CA LEU A 7 14.23 -49.61 25.67
C LEU A 7 13.42 -49.43 24.36
N LEU A 8 12.55 -50.37 24.03
CA LEU A 8 11.67 -50.27 22.85
C LEU A 8 10.57 -49.20 23.03
N LEU A 9 10.06 -49.01 24.26
CA LEU A 9 9.11 -47.93 24.56
C LEU A 9 9.76 -46.54 24.55
N PHE A 10 11.04 -46.41 24.91
CA PHE A 10 11.76 -45.13 24.85
C PHE A 10 12.12 -44.72 23.41
N ALA A 11 12.40 -45.70 22.54
CA ALA A 11 12.69 -45.45 21.13
C ALA A 11 11.45 -45.01 20.33
N SER A 12 10.25 -45.47 20.69
CA SER A 12 9.01 -45.06 20.00
C SER A 12 8.53 -43.66 20.40
N VAL A 13 8.85 -43.17 21.59
CA VAL A 13 8.54 -41.79 22.01
C VAL A 13 9.49 -40.77 21.37
N ALA A 14 10.73 -41.16 21.07
CA ALA A 14 11.70 -40.29 20.39
C ALA A 14 11.38 -40.07 18.90
N LEU A 15 10.71 -41.03 18.23
CA LEU A 15 10.34 -40.93 16.82
C LEU A 15 9.02 -40.20 16.58
N ALA A 16 8.14 -40.10 17.58
CA ALA A 16 6.92 -39.27 17.50
C ALA A 16 7.20 -37.77 17.71
N GLY A 17 8.42 -37.40 18.11
CA GLY A 17 8.83 -36.00 18.32
C GLY A 17 9.33 -35.28 17.07
N CYS A 18 9.55 -35.98 15.94
CA CYS A 18 10.04 -35.36 14.70
C CYS A 18 8.93 -34.89 13.75
N ASP A 19 7.67 -35.24 13.99
CA ASP A 19 6.51 -34.64 13.30
C ASP A 19 6.06 -33.31 13.95
N ALA A 20 6.75 -32.87 15.00
CA ALA A 20 6.55 -31.56 15.64
C ALA A 20 7.14 -30.38 14.83
N PHE A 21 7.85 -30.65 13.73
CA PHE A 21 8.06 -29.66 12.68
C PHE A 21 6.73 -29.49 11.94
N SER A 22 5.86 -28.61 12.48
CA SER A 22 4.58 -28.24 11.89
C SER A 22 4.72 -28.14 10.37
N SER A 23 4.09 -29.06 9.64
CA SER A 23 4.05 -29.04 8.19
C SER A 23 3.67 -27.63 7.71
N GLU A 24 4.47 -27.06 6.82
CA GLU A 24 4.21 -25.74 6.25
C GLU A 24 2.82 -25.67 5.61
N PRO A 25 2.08 -24.56 5.80
CA PRO A 25 0.72 -24.44 5.28
C PRO A 25 0.74 -24.52 3.77
N THR A 26 -0.28 -25.16 3.20
CA THR A 26 -0.52 -25.16 1.76
C THR A 26 -1.84 -24.47 1.50
N TYR A 27 -1.80 -23.40 0.73
CA TYR A 27 -2.95 -22.62 0.28
C TYR A 27 -3.23 -23.02 -1.16
N SER A 28 -4.37 -23.67 -1.41
CA SER A 28 -4.73 -24.17 -2.75
C SER A 28 -6.08 -23.59 -3.17
N GLY A 29 -6.26 -23.38 -4.48
CA GLY A 29 -7.51 -22.85 -5.02
C GLY A 29 -7.72 -21.38 -4.69
N ILE A 30 -6.67 -20.66 -4.31
CA ILE A 30 -6.75 -19.24 -3.98
C ILE A 30 -6.77 -18.39 -5.24
N SER A 31 -7.56 -17.33 -5.21
CA SER A 31 -7.44 -16.20 -6.12
C SER A 31 -6.44 -15.20 -5.55
N VAL A 32 -5.89 -14.35 -6.40
CA VAL A 32 -4.94 -13.30 -6.02
C VAL A 32 -5.46 -11.97 -6.55
N GLU A 33 -5.35 -10.95 -5.70
CA GLU A 33 -5.75 -9.57 -5.95
C GLU A 33 -4.57 -8.65 -5.65
N GLY A 34 -4.20 -7.77 -6.58
CA GLY A 34 -3.17 -6.77 -6.35
C GLY A 34 -3.81 -5.47 -5.88
N MET A 35 -3.42 -4.95 -4.72
CA MET A 35 -3.89 -3.68 -4.18
C MET A 35 -2.76 -2.65 -4.28
N ASN A 36 -2.87 -1.71 -5.22
CA ASN A 36 -1.81 -0.76 -5.50
C ASN A 36 -1.99 0.55 -4.71
N TYR A 37 -1.17 0.81 -3.71
CA TYR A 37 -1.13 2.09 -3.00
C TYR A 37 0.08 2.95 -3.36
N THR A 38 0.91 2.47 -4.29
CA THR A 38 2.06 3.23 -4.78
C THR A 38 1.60 4.47 -5.58
N PRO A 39 2.46 5.48 -5.73
CA PRO A 39 2.17 6.63 -6.61
C PRO A 39 2.24 6.31 -8.11
N PHE A 40 2.51 5.05 -8.48
CA PHE A 40 2.75 4.59 -9.85
C PHE A 40 1.69 3.57 -10.27
N ASN A 41 1.62 3.25 -11.56
CA ASN A 41 0.78 2.14 -12.03
C ASN A 41 1.51 0.82 -11.79
N LEU A 42 0.81 -0.17 -11.22
CA LEU A 42 1.32 -1.53 -11.03
C LEU A 42 1.02 -2.36 -12.28
N ASP A 43 2.06 -2.70 -13.04
CA ASP A 43 1.94 -3.50 -14.27
C ASP A 43 1.68 -4.97 -13.94
N ARG A 44 2.57 -5.59 -13.17
CA ARG A 44 2.50 -7.02 -12.84
C ARG A 44 3.18 -7.33 -11.52
N PHE A 45 2.82 -8.47 -10.95
CA PHE A 45 3.60 -9.11 -9.91
C PHE A 45 3.53 -10.63 -9.99
N THR A 46 4.53 -11.29 -9.41
CA THR A 46 4.61 -12.74 -9.23
C THR A 46 5.09 -13.07 -7.83
N ILE A 47 4.24 -13.76 -7.07
CA ILE A 47 4.57 -14.40 -5.80
C ILE A 47 5.23 -15.75 -6.09
N ARG A 48 6.31 -16.04 -5.39
CA ARG A 48 7.05 -17.31 -5.45
C ARG A 48 7.24 -17.86 -4.05
N ASP A 49 6.99 -19.14 -3.88
CA ASP A 49 7.42 -19.87 -2.69
C ASP A 49 8.69 -20.69 -2.97
N LYS A 50 9.32 -21.19 -1.89
CA LYS A 50 10.52 -22.03 -1.97
C LYS A 50 10.29 -23.41 -2.59
N TYR A 51 9.03 -23.81 -2.78
CA TYR A 51 8.64 -25.10 -3.35
C TYR A 51 8.39 -25.01 -4.86
N GLY A 52 8.61 -23.85 -5.46
CA GLY A 52 8.45 -23.61 -6.89
C GLY A 52 7.02 -23.28 -7.32
N ASN A 53 6.06 -23.17 -6.40
CA ASN A 53 4.73 -22.69 -6.77
C ASN A 53 4.75 -21.18 -6.99
N ARG A 54 3.85 -20.71 -7.85
CA ARG A 54 3.77 -19.31 -8.26
C ARG A 54 2.33 -18.85 -8.33
N ALA A 55 2.12 -17.59 -8.00
CA ALA A 55 0.87 -16.87 -8.24
C ALA A 55 1.20 -15.50 -8.83
N SER A 56 0.36 -14.96 -9.71
CA SER A 56 0.67 -13.71 -10.42
C SER A 56 -0.58 -12.89 -10.63
N GLY A 57 -0.45 -11.57 -10.61
CA GLY A 57 -1.56 -10.64 -10.84
C GLY A 57 -1.05 -9.29 -11.36
N GLY A 58 -1.89 -8.27 -11.26
CA GLY A 58 -1.63 -6.92 -11.79
C GLY A 58 -2.56 -6.62 -12.97
N GLY A 59 -2.03 -5.95 -13.99
CA GLY A 59 -2.76 -5.56 -15.19
C GLY A 59 -3.05 -4.06 -15.22
N ASP A 60 -2.00 -3.24 -15.12
CA ASP A 60 -2.08 -1.79 -15.19
C ASP A 60 -3.00 -1.16 -14.12
N LEU A 61 -2.74 -1.49 -12.85
CA LEU A 61 -3.52 -0.97 -11.74
C LEU A 61 -3.02 0.43 -11.39
N MET A 62 -3.83 1.45 -11.65
CA MET A 62 -3.53 2.83 -11.24
C MET A 62 -3.42 2.99 -9.71
N PRO A 63 -2.83 4.09 -9.19
CA PRO A 63 -2.79 4.35 -7.75
C PRO A 63 -4.16 4.22 -7.09
N GLY A 64 -4.25 3.47 -5.99
CA GLY A 64 -5.49 3.23 -5.25
C GLY A 64 -6.41 2.16 -5.86
N ALA A 65 -6.07 1.58 -7.02
CA ALA A 65 -6.84 0.53 -7.67
C ALA A 65 -6.40 -0.88 -7.25
N GLY A 66 -7.17 -1.89 -7.69
CA GLY A 66 -6.89 -3.29 -7.42
C GLY A 66 -8.10 -4.12 -7.05
N ALA A 67 -9.00 -3.50 -6.29
CA ALA A 67 -10.23 -4.14 -5.82
C ALA A 67 -11.05 -4.74 -6.99
N GLY A 68 -11.34 -6.04 -6.92
CA GLY A 68 -12.09 -6.80 -7.91
C GLY A 68 -11.28 -7.33 -9.11
N SER A 69 -9.98 -7.02 -9.22
CA SER A 69 -9.12 -7.56 -10.28
C SER A 69 -8.46 -8.86 -9.80
N LEU A 70 -9.08 -9.99 -10.18
CA LEU A 70 -8.66 -11.32 -9.75
C LEU A 70 -7.93 -12.09 -10.86
N SER A 71 -6.86 -12.75 -10.45
CA SER A 71 -6.29 -13.90 -11.15
C SER A 71 -6.45 -15.13 -10.25
N CYS A 72 -6.71 -16.31 -10.83
CA CYS A 72 -7.19 -17.43 -10.01
C CYS A 72 -6.49 -18.77 -10.22
N CYS A 73 -6.89 -19.66 -9.31
CA CYS A 73 -6.56 -21.08 -9.19
C CYS A 73 -5.10 -21.38 -8.83
N TYR A 74 -4.53 -20.55 -7.95
CA TYR A 74 -3.15 -20.73 -7.53
C TYR A 74 -3.00 -21.68 -6.35
N LYS A 75 -1.78 -22.18 -6.23
CA LYS A 75 -1.28 -22.91 -5.08
C LYS A 75 -0.03 -22.20 -4.58
N LEU A 76 0.03 -21.98 -3.28
CA LEU A 76 1.19 -21.45 -2.57
C LEU A 76 1.43 -22.30 -1.31
N LYS A 77 2.68 -22.41 -0.89
CA LYS A 77 3.06 -23.20 0.29
C LYS A 77 4.13 -22.49 1.10
N GLY A 78 3.98 -22.56 2.42
CA GLY A 78 4.94 -21.99 3.37
C GLY A 78 4.47 -20.67 3.97
N THR A 79 5.41 -20.02 4.65
CA THR A 79 5.22 -18.74 5.34
C THR A 79 6.12 -17.65 4.79
N ASP A 80 7.02 -17.98 3.86
CA ASP A 80 8.02 -17.06 3.35
C ASP A 80 7.93 -17.04 1.83
N PHE A 81 7.71 -15.84 1.29
CA PHE A 81 7.41 -15.62 -0.11
C PHE A 81 8.31 -14.53 -0.67
N THR A 82 8.68 -14.68 -1.94
CA THR A 82 9.30 -13.62 -2.72
C THR A 82 8.26 -13.04 -3.67
N VAL A 83 8.09 -11.72 -3.66
CA VAL A 83 7.23 -10.98 -4.57
C VAL A 83 8.11 -10.21 -5.54
N ASP A 84 8.05 -10.59 -6.80
CA ASP A 84 8.69 -9.90 -7.92
C ASP A 84 7.63 -9.02 -8.59
N TRP A 85 7.87 -7.72 -8.75
CA TRP A 85 6.83 -6.79 -9.21
C TRP A 85 7.38 -5.58 -9.94
N GLU A 86 6.54 -5.00 -10.79
CA GLU A 86 6.90 -3.89 -11.67
C GLU A 86 5.86 -2.78 -11.58
N VAL A 87 6.34 -1.56 -11.38
CA VAL A 87 5.53 -0.34 -11.51
C VAL A 87 6.09 0.56 -12.60
N TYR A 88 5.28 1.47 -13.11
CA TYR A 88 5.75 2.49 -14.05
C TYR A 88 5.04 3.82 -13.84
N ASP A 89 5.72 4.91 -14.21
CA ASP A 89 5.12 6.24 -14.20
C ASP A 89 4.28 6.43 -15.48
N ALA A 90 2.97 6.57 -15.31
CA ALA A 90 2.05 6.69 -16.45
C ALA A 90 2.24 7.99 -17.24
N ASP A 91 2.67 9.10 -16.62
CA ASP A 91 2.95 10.33 -17.36
C ASP A 91 4.20 10.15 -18.25
N GLU A 92 5.22 9.47 -17.75
CA GLU A 92 6.40 9.12 -18.56
C GLU A 92 6.11 8.05 -19.61
N ALA A 93 5.21 7.10 -19.31
CA ALA A 93 4.76 6.10 -20.27
C ALA A 93 4.05 6.74 -21.47
N ILE A 94 3.16 7.71 -21.23
CA ILE A 94 2.49 8.47 -22.31
C ILE A 94 3.54 9.15 -23.21
N LYS A 95 4.51 9.86 -22.62
CA LYS A 95 5.60 10.50 -23.38
C LYS A 95 6.43 9.49 -24.18
N ALA A 96 6.70 8.32 -23.58
CA ALA A 96 7.43 7.24 -24.24
C ALA A 96 6.64 6.70 -25.44
N ILE A 97 5.34 6.43 -25.28
CA ILE A 97 4.44 5.96 -26.35
C ILE A 97 4.39 6.99 -27.48
N ASP A 98 4.17 8.27 -27.18
CA ASP A 98 4.13 9.35 -28.17
C ASP A 98 5.45 9.47 -28.94
N SER A 99 6.56 9.22 -28.26
CA SER A 99 7.91 9.21 -28.84
C SER A 99 8.31 7.87 -29.46
N GLN A 100 7.40 6.87 -29.52
CA GLN A 100 7.66 5.51 -29.99
C GLN A 100 8.84 4.82 -29.28
N LYS A 101 9.01 5.09 -27.99
CA LYS A 101 10.03 4.50 -27.12
C LYS A 101 9.42 3.46 -26.18
N PRO A 102 10.21 2.49 -25.69
CA PRO A 102 9.76 1.56 -24.66
C PRO A 102 9.40 2.28 -23.35
N ILE A 103 8.29 1.87 -22.73
CA ILE A 103 7.91 2.28 -21.38
C ILE A 103 9.00 1.82 -20.41
N GLN A 104 9.42 2.73 -19.52
CA GLN A 104 10.40 2.41 -18.48
C GLN A 104 9.67 1.88 -17.24
N THR A 105 9.96 0.64 -16.86
CA THR A 105 9.43 0.04 -15.64
C THR A 105 10.47 0.08 -14.52
N ILE A 106 9.99 0.15 -13.28
CA ILE A 106 10.76 0.04 -12.06
C ILE A 106 10.51 -1.35 -11.50
N HIS A 107 11.51 -2.22 -11.61
CA HIS A 107 11.48 -3.57 -11.08
C HIS A 107 11.83 -3.59 -9.58
N LYS A 108 11.09 -4.38 -8.81
CA LYS A 108 11.26 -4.55 -7.36
C LYS A 108 11.12 -6.01 -6.97
N VAL A 109 11.86 -6.39 -5.93
CA VAL A 109 11.76 -7.71 -5.29
C VAL A 109 11.60 -7.51 -3.79
N THR A 110 10.51 -8.02 -3.23
CA THR A 110 10.18 -7.88 -1.81
C THR A 110 10.06 -9.27 -1.18
N GLN A 111 10.69 -9.46 -0.01
CA GLN A 111 10.48 -10.67 0.80
C GLN A 111 9.32 -10.44 1.75
N VAL A 112 8.37 -11.37 1.79
CA VAL A 112 7.16 -11.29 2.61
C VAL A 112 7.11 -12.51 3.51
N HIS A 113 7.17 -12.27 4.81
CA HIS A 113 6.82 -13.28 5.81
C HIS A 113 5.33 -13.18 6.11
N PHE A 114 4.60 -14.25 5.85
CA PHE A 114 3.17 -14.35 6.08
C PHE A 114 2.87 -15.53 7.01
N PRO A 115 2.47 -15.27 8.27
CA PRO A 115 2.24 -16.31 9.26
C PRO A 115 1.24 -17.35 8.79
N LYS A 116 1.36 -18.57 9.34
CA LYS A 116 0.42 -19.66 9.09
C LYS A 116 -1.01 -19.20 9.40
N THR A 117 -1.80 -19.03 8.35
CA THR A 117 -3.16 -18.51 8.44
C THR A 117 -4.15 -19.61 8.04
N LYS A 118 -5.25 -19.73 8.76
CA LYS A 118 -6.31 -20.67 8.39
C LYS A 118 -7.16 -20.02 7.29
N ILE A 119 -7.33 -20.73 6.18
CA ILE A 119 -8.28 -20.34 5.13
C ILE A 119 -9.54 -21.21 5.25
N SER A 120 -10.70 -20.61 5.01
CA SER A 120 -11.99 -21.30 4.99
C SER A 120 -12.75 -20.85 3.76
N GLY A 121 -13.08 -21.80 2.88
CA GLY A 121 -13.71 -21.55 1.60
C GLY A 121 -13.28 -22.59 0.55
N GLY A 122 -14.04 -22.70 -0.52
CA GLY A 122 -13.69 -23.47 -1.70
C GLY A 122 -12.74 -22.71 -2.63
N ALA A 123 -12.46 -23.30 -3.79
CA ALA A 123 -11.69 -22.64 -4.83
C ALA A 123 -12.43 -21.40 -5.33
N GLY A 124 -11.75 -20.26 -5.37
CA GLY A 124 -12.35 -18.97 -5.77
C GLY A 124 -13.04 -18.19 -4.65
N ASP A 125 -13.31 -18.81 -3.49
CA ASP A 125 -13.89 -18.12 -2.32
C ASP A 125 -12.84 -17.37 -1.50
N VAL A 126 -11.58 -17.81 -1.58
CA VAL A 126 -10.46 -17.26 -0.83
C VAL A 126 -9.58 -16.43 -1.76
N VAL A 127 -9.45 -15.16 -1.44
CA VAL A 127 -8.60 -14.20 -2.16
C VAL A 127 -7.41 -13.86 -1.29
N LEU A 128 -6.21 -14.00 -1.84
CA LEU A 128 -4.99 -13.41 -1.30
C LEU A 128 -4.84 -12.00 -1.87
N ALA A 129 -5.18 -10.99 -1.06
CA ALA A 129 -4.90 -9.61 -1.37
C ALA A 129 -3.42 -9.30 -1.10
N VAL A 130 -2.79 -8.67 -2.08
CA VAL A 130 -1.36 -8.29 -2.08
C VAL A 130 -1.27 -6.78 -2.09
N HIS A 131 -0.93 -6.19 -0.96
CA HIS A 131 -0.92 -4.75 -0.76
C HIS A 131 0.46 -4.18 -1.05
N PHE A 132 0.58 -3.32 -2.06
CA PHE A 132 1.81 -2.64 -2.46
C PHE A 132 1.80 -1.20 -1.96
N TYR A 133 2.72 -0.84 -1.07
CA TYR A 133 2.70 0.46 -0.41
C TYR A 133 3.69 1.47 -1.00
N PRO A 134 3.51 2.78 -0.74
CA PRO A 134 4.41 3.83 -1.22
C PRO A 134 5.90 3.67 -0.89
N ASP A 135 6.25 3.07 0.26
CA ASP A 135 7.63 2.77 0.66
C ASP A 135 8.12 1.38 0.16
N TYR A 136 7.39 0.80 -0.79
CA TYR A 136 7.68 -0.46 -1.47
C TYR A 136 7.62 -1.72 -0.60
N HIS A 137 7.14 -1.63 0.64
CA HIS A 137 6.80 -2.84 1.38
C HIS A 137 5.54 -3.49 0.80
N VAL A 138 5.45 -4.80 0.99
CA VAL A 138 4.33 -5.62 0.51
C VAL A 138 3.74 -6.39 1.69
N GLU A 139 2.42 -6.37 1.81
CA GLU A 139 1.69 -7.13 2.82
C GLU A 139 0.69 -8.08 2.17
N PHE A 140 0.47 -9.22 2.82
CA PHE A 140 -0.53 -10.21 2.43
C PHE A 140 -1.72 -10.20 3.38
N GLU A 141 -2.91 -10.40 2.84
CA GLU A 141 -4.14 -10.58 3.58
C GLU A 141 -5.00 -11.65 2.88
N PHE A 142 -5.54 -12.60 3.64
CA PHE A 142 -6.62 -13.45 3.12
C PHE A 142 -7.96 -12.80 3.39
N ARG A 143 -8.81 -12.74 2.36
CA ARG A 143 -10.17 -12.21 2.42
C ARG A 143 -11.14 -13.10 1.64
N ASN A 144 -12.42 -12.94 1.97
CA ASN A 144 -13.54 -13.65 1.34
C ASN A 144 -14.50 -12.69 0.61
N ASP A 145 -14.05 -11.45 0.38
CA ASP A 145 -14.75 -10.42 -0.37
C ASP A 145 -13.78 -9.72 -1.32
N LEU A 146 -14.32 -8.89 -2.21
CA LEU A 146 -13.56 -8.11 -3.20
C LEU A 146 -13.62 -6.61 -2.91
N SER A 147 -13.96 -6.26 -1.67
CA SER A 147 -14.28 -4.90 -1.28
C SER A 147 -13.09 -4.21 -0.63
N GLY A 148 -13.15 -2.88 -0.67
CA GLY A 148 -12.30 -2.02 0.16
C GLY A 148 -10.86 -1.89 -0.32
N SER A 149 -10.44 -0.66 -0.48
CA SER A 149 -9.03 -0.28 -0.49
C SER A 149 -8.66 0.31 0.86
N ARG A 150 -7.43 0.07 1.34
CA ARG A 150 -6.94 0.70 2.59
C ARG A 150 -6.62 2.18 2.40
N ILE A 151 -6.36 2.61 1.16
CA ILE A 151 -6.08 4.00 0.79
C ILE A 151 -6.84 4.32 -0.49
N VAL A 152 -7.80 5.25 -0.42
CA VAL A 152 -8.73 5.54 -1.52
C VAL A 152 -8.36 6.87 -2.19
N TYR A 153 -7.36 6.86 -3.06
CA TYR A 153 -6.92 8.09 -3.76
C TYR A 153 -7.99 8.68 -4.69
N ALA A 154 -8.89 7.84 -5.22
CA ALA A 154 -10.01 8.30 -6.06
C ALA A 154 -10.93 9.27 -5.31
N ASP A 155 -11.26 8.97 -4.05
CA ASP A 155 -12.11 9.83 -3.23
C ASP A 155 -11.40 11.15 -2.90
N VAL A 156 -10.11 11.09 -2.57
CA VAL A 156 -9.29 12.28 -2.31
C VAL A 156 -9.20 13.19 -3.55
N ALA A 157 -8.95 12.59 -4.73
CA ALA A 157 -8.89 13.32 -5.99
C ALA A 157 -10.24 13.92 -6.35
N TYR A 158 -11.33 13.14 -6.25
CA TYR A 158 -12.69 13.61 -6.51
C TYR A 158 -13.06 14.80 -5.62
N TRP A 159 -12.76 14.71 -4.32
CA TRP A 159 -12.98 15.81 -3.38
C TRP A 159 -12.18 17.06 -3.76
N PHE A 160 -10.89 16.89 -4.06
CA PHE A 160 -9.99 18.00 -4.36
C PHE A 160 -10.41 18.70 -5.65
N GLU A 161 -10.74 17.94 -6.69
CA GLU A 161 -11.19 18.46 -7.98
C GLU A 161 -12.56 19.14 -7.87
N THR A 162 -13.50 18.54 -7.15
CA THR A 162 -14.84 19.12 -6.94
C THR A 162 -14.77 20.48 -6.23
N LYS A 163 -13.90 20.61 -5.21
CA LYS A 163 -13.79 21.85 -4.43
C LYS A 163 -12.86 22.89 -5.05
N TYR A 164 -11.75 22.45 -5.65
CA TYR A 164 -10.66 23.33 -6.02
C TYR A 164 -10.22 23.22 -7.49
N GLY A 165 -10.72 22.25 -8.26
CA GLY A 165 -10.31 21.97 -9.63
C GLY A 165 -10.26 23.22 -10.53
N LYS A 166 -11.33 24.04 -10.49
CA LYS A 166 -11.42 25.30 -11.25
C LYS A 166 -10.34 26.34 -10.91
N MET A 167 -9.73 26.26 -9.72
CA MET A 167 -8.70 27.19 -9.26
C MET A 167 -7.28 26.69 -9.55
N VAL A 168 -7.09 25.38 -9.73
CA VAL A 168 -5.76 24.74 -9.71
C VAL A 168 -5.40 24.01 -11.00
N ASN A 169 -6.39 23.64 -11.78
CA ASN A 169 -6.20 23.02 -13.08
C ASN A 169 -6.35 24.12 -14.13
N SER A 170 -5.33 24.30 -14.97
CA SER A 170 -5.54 25.00 -16.24
C SER A 170 -6.54 24.21 -17.08
N ASP A 171 -7.26 24.89 -17.98
CA ASP A 171 -8.21 24.22 -18.89
C ASP A 171 -7.57 23.07 -19.70
N ASP A 172 -6.24 23.08 -19.85
CA ASP A 172 -5.45 22.07 -20.57
C ASP A 172 -4.99 20.86 -19.72
N LEU A 173 -5.26 20.84 -18.41
CA LEU A 173 -4.77 19.77 -17.54
C LEU A 173 -5.71 18.56 -17.59
N ASP A 174 -5.25 17.47 -18.20
CA ASP A 174 -5.95 16.21 -18.32
C ASP A 174 -6.36 15.62 -16.95
N GLU A 175 -7.60 15.13 -16.84
CA GLU A 175 -8.19 14.60 -15.59
C GLU A 175 -7.33 13.46 -15.00
N ALA A 176 -6.82 12.56 -15.85
CA ALA A 176 -5.97 11.47 -15.39
C ALA A 176 -4.62 11.98 -14.85
N THR A 177 -4.09 13.05 -15.44
CA THR A 177 -2.90 13.76 -14.95
C THR A 177 -3.17 14.46 -13.61
N ALA A 178 -4.33 15.11 -13.45
CA ALA A 178 -4.77 15.72 -12.19
C ALA A 178 -4.89 14.68 -11.07
N PHE A 179 -5.50 13.54 -11.38
CA PHE A 179 -5.61 12.39 -10.49
C PHE A 179 -4.23 11.89 -10.05
N ARG A 180 -3.32 11.62 -10.99
CA ARG A 180 -1.97 11.12 -10.68
C ARG A 180 -1.17 12.12 -9.83
N ARG A 181 -1.27 13.42 -10.10
CA ARG A 181 -0.68 14.46 -9.25
C ARG A 181 -1.22 14.38 -7.82
N THR A 182 -2.53 14.25 -7.66
CA THR A 182 -3.18 14.14 -6.35
C THR A 182 -2.76 12.87 -5.61
N ALA A 183 -2.77 11.72 -6.28
CA ALA A 183 -2.34 10.44 -5.72
C ALA A 183 -0.86 10.48 -5.29
N ARG A 184 0.03 11.07 -6.10
CA ARG A 184 1.44 11.28 -5.73
C ARG A 184 1.56 12.08 -4.43
N VAL A 185 0.84 13.20 -4.31
CA VAL A 185 0.87 14.01 -3.07
C VAL A 185 0.28 13.25 -1.89
N ALA A 186 -0.89 12.62 -2.05
CA ALA A 186 -1.51 11.83 -0.98
C ALA A 186 -0.58 10.71 -0.49
N SER A 187 0.13 10.03 -1.40
CA SER A 187 1.12 8.99 -1.05
C SER A 187 2.26 9.54 -0.17
N GLN A 188 2.63 10.82 -0.31
CA GLN A 188 3.62 11.45 0.56
C GLN A 188 3.09 11.63 1.99
N GLY A 189 1.79 11.90 2.16
CA GLY A 189 1.14 11.93 3.47
C GLY A 189 1.21 10.57 4.16
N TRP A 190 1.03 9.49 3.41
CA TRP A 190 1.26 8.15 3.92
C TRP A 190 2.75 7.89 4.22
N LEU A 191 3.68 8.27 3.35
CA LEU A 191 5.12 8.06 3.56
C LEU A 191 5.63 8.75 4.83
N LYS A 192 5.31 10.03 4.98
CA LYS A 192 5.79 10.86 6.09
C LYS A 192 5.08 10.56 7.41
N TYR A 193 3.76 10.33 7.35
CA TYR A 193 2.90 10.37 8.54
C TYR A 193 1.98 9.15 8.70
N LYS A 194 2.04 8.19 7.77
CA LYS A 194 1.21 6.98 7.73
C LYS A 194 -0.30 7.29 7.74
N LEU A 195 -0.69 8.42 7.13
CA LEU A 195 -2.10 8.78 6.93
C LEU A 195 -2.75 7.81 5.93
N THR A 196 -3.85 7.19 6.34
CA THR A 196 -4.66 6.29 5.49
C THR A 196 -6.11 6.73 5.37
N ASP A 197 -6.59 7.56 6.30
CA ASP A 197 -7.95 8.09 6.29
C ASP A 197 -8.13 9.09 5.15
N THR A 198 -9.26 9.00 4.46
CA THR A 198 -9.57 9.87 3.31
C THR A 198 -9.59 11.35 3.72
N ALA A 199 -10.20 11.71 4.85
CA ALA A 199 -10.28 13.11 5.29
C ALA A 199 -8.92 13.66 5.70
N ASP A 200 -8.06 12.83 6.28
CA ASP A 200 -6.66 13.21 6.58
C ASP A 200 -5.89 13.50 5.28
N LEU A 201 -6.01 12.61 4.29
CA LEU A 201 -5.32 12.74 3.00
C LEU A 201 -5.86 13.90 2.16
N GLU A 202 -7.17 14.18 2.20
CA GLU A 202 -7.79 15.38 1.61
C GLU A 202 -7.12 16.66 2.13
N GLN A 203 -6.98 16.79 3.45
CA GLN A 203 -6.34 17.97 4.03
C GLN A 203 -4.84 18.02 3.71
N TYR A 204 -4.15 16.88 3.75
CA TYR A 204 -2.74 16.81 3.37
C TYR A 204 -2.54 17.31 1.93
N VAL A 205 -3.35 16.85 0.98
CA VAL A 205 -3.31 17.28 -0.43
C VAL A 205 -3.63 18.76 -0.56
N TYR A 206 -4.68 19.24 0.09
CA TYR A 206 -5.06 20.65 0.07
C TYR A 206 -3.92 21.55 0.54
N TYR A 207 -3.36 21.29 1.71
CA TYR A 207 -2.29 22.13 2.24
C TYR A 207 -1.03 22.06 1.37
N THR A 208 -0.65 20.87 0.89
CA THR A 208 0.53 20.70 0.03
C THR A 208 0.38 21.45 -1.29
N LEU A 209 -0.77 21.37 -1.95
CA LEU A 209 -0.96 21.89 -3.31
C LEU A 209 -1.39 23.36 -3.35
N LEU A 210 -2.13 23.84 -2.34
CA LEU A 210 -2.77 25.17 -2.38
C LEU A 210 -2.29 26.15 -1.31
N VAL A 211 -1.70 25.66 -0.22
CA VAL A 211 -1.29 26.52 0.88
C VAL A 211 0.23 26.70 0.85
N SER A 212 0.97 25.61 1.03
CA SER A 212 2.42 25.57 0.89
C SER A 212 2.89 24.12 0.92
N PRO A 213 3.82 23.70 0.05
CA PRO A 213 4.42 22.37 0.15
C PRO A 213 5.24 22.15 1.42
N LYS A 214 5.53 23.22 2.17
CA LYS A 214 6.24 23.22 3.46
C LYS A 214 5.32 23.45 4.66
N PHE A 215 4.00 23.30 4.48
CA PHE A 215 3.04 23.56 5.56
C PHE A 215 3.31 22.72 6.81
N ASP A 216 3.83 21.51 6.62
CA ASP A 216 4.18 20.57 7.66
C ASP A 216 5.42 21.00 8.46
N GLU A 217 6.18 21.99 8.02
CA GLU A 217 7.28 22.58 8.81
C GLU A 217 6.77 23.58 9.86
N HIS A 218 5.49 23.96 9.82
CA HIS A 218 4.92 24.93 10.76
C HIS A 218 4.71 24.33 12.16
N PRO A 219 5.07 25.00 13.27
CA PRO A 219 4.99 24.44 14.62
C PRO A 219 3.59 23.97 15.04
N ALA A 220 2.55 24.71 14.66
CA ALA A 220 1.17 24.30 14.93
C ALA A 220 0.77 23.02 14.17
N VAL A 221 1.24 22.85 12.93
CA VAL A 221 0.96 21.66 12.13
C VAL A 221 1.73 20.46 12.67
N GLN A 222 3.01 20.65 13.06
CA GLN A 222 3.78 19.61 13.75
C GLN A 222 3.10 19.15 15.03
N ARG A 223 2.57 20.07 15.85
CA ARG A 223 1.82 19.69 17.05
C ARG A 223 0.61 18.84 16.70
N ILE A 224 -0.18 19.24 15.71
CA ILE A 224 -1.33 18.47 15.23
C ILE A 224 -0.89 17.06 14.81
N LEU A 225 0.14 16.94 13.96
CA LEU A 225 0.66 15.65 13.47
C LEU A 225 1.07 14.72 14.62
N GLN A 226 1.68 15.25 15.68
CA GLN A 226 2.03 14.45 16.87
C GLN A 226 0.80 14.02 17.67
N GLU A 227 -0.15 14.93 17.90
CA GLU A 227 -1.36 14.68 18.71
C GLU A 227 -2.35 13.73 18.02
N THR A 228 -2.37 13.71 16.69
CA THR A 228 -3.28 12.91 15.87
C THR A 228 -2.66 11.62 15.36
N LYS A 229 -1.37 11.38 15.61
CA LYS A 229 -0.67 10.16 15.19
C LYS A 229 -1.43 8.90 15.59
N GLY A 230 -1.71 8.05 14.60
CA GLY A 230 -2.43 6.78 14.80
C GLY A 230 -3.93 6.92 15.09
N LYS A 231 -4.51 8.11 14.85
CA LYS A 231 -5.95 8.38 15.01
C LYS A 231 -6.55 8.77 13.65
N PRO A 232 -7.04 7.80 12.85
CA PRO A 232 -7.65 8.06 11.54
C PRO A 232 -8.69 9.18 11.59
N GLY A 233 -8.56 10.16 10.69
CA GLY A 233 -9.48 11.30 10.53
C GLY A 233 -9.20 12.48 11.48
N ALA A 234 -8.42 12.28 12.54
CA ALA A 234 -8.16 13.33 13.52
C ALA A 234 -7.26 14.44 12.97
N PHE A 235 -6.32 14.13 12.08
CA PHE A 235 -5.48 15.13 11.42
C PHE A 235 -6.33 16.05 10.54
N GLY A 236 -7.20 15.49 9.72
CA GLY A 236 -8.09 16.24 8.83
C GLY A 236 -9.00 17.19 9.61
N VAL A 237 -9.63 16.69 10.69
CA VAL A 237 -10.48 17.52 11.56
C VAL A 237 -9.69 18.67 12.22
N ALA A 238 -8.46 18.41 12.65
CA ALA A 238 -7.63 19.43 13.29
C ALA A 238 -7.14 20.48 12.28
N MET A 239 -6.70 20.06 11.10
CA MET A 239 -6.24 20.96 10.03
C MET A 239 -7.36 21.87 9.51
N GLN A 240 -8.60 21.40 9.48
CA GLN A 240 -9.77 22.22 9.11
C GLN A 240 -10.10 23.30 10.15
N LYS A 241 -9.64 23.15 11.40
CA LYS A 241 -9.86 24.10 12.50
C LYS A 241 -8.69 25.04 12.73
N LEU A 242 -7.67 25.00 11.87
CA LEU A 242 -6.54 25.92 11.98
C LEU A 242 -7.03 27.38 11.85
N PRO A 243 -6.61 28.29 12.75
CA PRO A 243 -6.96 29.69 12.63
C PRO A 243 -6.43 30.29 11.32
N ASP A 244 -7.19 31.22 10.73
CA ASP A 244 -6.79 31.91 9.49
C ASP A 244 -5.40 32.56 9.60
N THR A 245 -5.04 33.09 10.78
CA THR A 245 -3.73 33.67 11.02
C THR A 245 -2.59 32.66 10.78
N VAL A 246 -2.76 31.42 11.26
CA VAL A 246 -1.80 30.34 11.04
C VAL A 246 -1.74 29.96 9.56
N ILE A 247 -2.90 29.90 8.87
CA ILE A 247 -2.95 29.61 7.44
C ILE A 247 -2.20 30.68 6.63
N GLN A 248 -2.34 31.97 6.99
CA GLN A 248 -1.61 33.06 6.32
C GLN A 248 -0.11 33.04 6.62
N GLU A 249 0.30 32.72 7.85
CA GLU A 249 1.71 32.49 8.19
C GLU A 249 2.31 31.36 7.35
N ILE A 250 1.59 30.24 7.20
CA ILE A 250 2.01 29.13 6.36
C ILE A 250 2.16 29.56 4.88
N LYS A 251 1.16 30.27 4.34
CA LYS A 251 1.18 30.73 2.93
C LYS A 251 2.33 31.70 2.65
N SER A 252 2.63 32.58 3.60
CA SER A 252 3.73 33.53 3.48
C SER A 252 5.10 32.89 3.74
N ASN A 253 5.14 31.66 4.29
CA ASN A 253 6.37 30.98 4.71
C ASN A 253 7.18 31.82 5.73
N HIS A 254 6.48 32.59 6.59
CA HIS A 254 7.08 33.46 7.61
C HIS A 254 6.83 32.89 9.01
N PHE A 255 7.50 31.78 9.33
CA PHE A 255 7.42 31.12 10.63
C PHE A 255 8.72 30.38 10.96
N GLU A 256 8.88 29.98 12.22
CA GLU A 256 10.00 29.12 12.63
C GLU A 256 9.80 27.71 12.09
N HIS A 257 10.70 27.28 11.20
CA HIS A 257 10.66 25.98 10.56
C HIS A 257 11.08 24.87 11.53
N MET A 258 10.19 23.92 11.76
CA MET A 258 10.49 22.70 12.49
C MET A 258 11.08 21.66 11.54
N LEU A 259 12.13 20.94 11.97
CA LEU A 259 12.66 19.80 11.23
C LEU A 259 11.57 18.73 11.11
N THR A 260 11.20 18.40 9.87
CA THR A 260 10.34 17.26 9.59
C THR A 260 11.22 16.01 9.66
N GLY A 261 10.81 15.01 10.44
CA GLY A 261 11.59 13.78 10.68
C GLY A 261 11.71 12.83 9.48
N ALA A 262 11.63 13.33 8.24
CA ALA A 262 11.74 12.55 7.02
C ALA A 262 12.94 13.06 6.21
N GLU A 263 14.08 12.37 6.32
CA GLU A 263 15.14 12.49 5.31
C GLU A 263 14.56 11.98 3.98
N HIS A 264 14.51 12.85 2.98
CA HIS A 264 14.13 12.49 1.63
C HIS A 264 15.26 11.63 1.02
N GLY A 265 15.01 10.33 0.93
CA GLY A 265 15.80 9.36 0.13
C GLY A 265 15.02 8.90 -1.09
#